data_AF-A0A957SAN6-F1
#
_entry.id   AF-A0A957SAN6-F1
#
_cell.length_a   1.000
_cell.length_b   1.000
_cell.length_c   1.000
_cell.angle_alpha   90.00
_cell.angle_beta   90.00
_cell.angle_gamma   90.00
#
_symmetry.space_group_name_H-M   'P 1'
#
loop_
_entity.id
_entity.type
_entity.pdbx_description
1 polymer ?
#
loop_
_entity_poly.entity_id
_entity_poly.type
_entity_poly.pdbx_seq_one_letter_code
_entity_poly.pdbx_strand_id
1 'polypeptide(L)'
;MQREVIKATAWGLGMTLLLGVLIVIGSRNLSHFDAALVAYTFAVLFATFGLTYRYAMWLQRPPTAIYWKRGWQVFFRRGARGRNLVAW
;
A
#
# COMPACT_ATOMS: atom_id res chain seq x y z
N MET A 1 14.60 6.23 -14.02
CA MET A 1 13.33 5.69 -14.56
C MET A 1 13.22 4.17 -14.45
N GLN A 2 14.04 3.35 -15.10
CA GLN A 2 13.91 1.87 -15.08
C GLN A 2 13.84 1.26 -13.65
N ARG A 3 14.76 1.63 -12.76
CA ARG A 3 14.75 1.15 -11.36
C ARG A 3 13.51 1.59 -10.57
N GLU A 4 12.93 2.75 -10.91
CA GLU A 4 11.80 3.30 -10.17
C GLU A 4 10.52 2.56 -10.51
N VAL A 5 10.35 2.26 -11.81
CA VAL A 5 9.27 1.43 -12.33
C VAL A 5 9.34 0.04 -11.72
N ILE A 6 10.50 -0.61 -11.71
CA ILE A 6 10.66 -1.95 -11.11
C ILE A 6 10.26 -1.95 -9.64
N LYS A 7 10.72 -0.97 -8.86
CA LYS A 7 10.35 -0.84 -7.44
C LYS A 7 8.85 -0.61 -7.25
N ALA A 8 8.26 0.29 -8.03
CA ALA A 8 6.85 0.60 -7.93
C ALA A 8 5.97 -0.60 -8.31
N THR A 9 6.35 -1.32 -9.37
CA THR A 9 5.66 -2.55 -9.80
C THR A 9 5.80 -3.64 -8.76
N ALA A 10 6.98 -3.84 -8.17
CA ALA A 10 7.18 -4.83 -7.10
C ALA A 10 6.31 -4.53 -5.88
N TRP A 11 6.22 -3.25 -5.46
CA TRP A 11 5.32 -2.84 -4.38
C TRP A 11 3.85 -3.04 -4.75
N GLY A 12 3.44 -2.65 -5.96
CA GLY A 12 2.07 -2.83 -6.45
C GLY A 12 1.65 -4.29 -6.46
N LEU A 13 2.49 -5.17 -7.02
CA LEU A 13 2.24 -6.62 -7.03
C LEU A 13 2.20 -7.19 -5.60
N GLY A 14 3.16 -6.81 -4.75
CA GLY A 14 3.23 -7.27 -3.37
C GLY A 14 1.98 -6.93 -2.56
N MET A 15 1.50 -5.69 -2.64
CA MET A 15 0.27 -5.28 -1.93
C MET A 15 -0.99 -5.94 -2.49
N THR A 16 -1.06 -6.13 -3.81
CA THR A 16 -2.20 -6.79 -4.44
C THR A 16 -2.27 -8.27 -4.07
N LEU A 17 -1.12 -8.97 -4.06
CA LEU A 17 -1.03 -10.35 -3.61
C LEU A 17 -1.38 -10.50 -2.13
N LEU A 18 -0.86 -9.60 -1.28
CA LEU A 18 -1.20 -9.57 0.14
C LEU A 18 -2.71 -9.41 0.35
N LEU A 19 -3.33 -8.49 -0.37
CA LEU A 19 -4.78 -8.29 -0.31
C LEU A 19 -5.55 -9.53 -0.79
N GLY A 20 -5.11 -10.16 -1.88
CA GLY A 20 -5.68 -11.42 -2.37
C GLY A 20 -5.65 -12.52 -1.31
N VAL A 21 -4.51 -12.69 -0.61
CA VAL A 21 -4.38 -13.65 0.49
C VAL A 21 -5.34 -13.32 1.64
N LEU A 22 -5.44 -12.04 2.03
CA LEU A 22 -6.36 -11.61 3.08
C LEU A 22 -7.82 -11.87 2.70
N ILE A 23 -8.20 -11.68 1.44
CA ILE A 23 -9.54 -11.99 0.93
C ILE A 23 -9.82 -13.48 1.03
N VAL A 24 -8.88 -14.34 0.61
CA VAL A 24 -9.05 -15.81 0.67
C VAL A 24 -9.21 -16.29 2.12
N ILE A 25 -8.37 -15.79 3.03
CA ILE A 25 -8.44 -16.12 4.46
C ILE A 25 -9.74 -15.62 5.07
N GLY A 26 -10.12 -14.36 4.82
CA GLY A 26 -11.33 -13.74 5.37
C GLY A 26 -12.62 -14.35 4.83
N SER A 27 -12.62 -14.80 3.58
CA SER A 27 -13.80 -15.40 2.91
C SER A 27 -14.01 -16.89 3.22
N ARG A 28 -13.19 -17.48 4.11
CA ARG A 28 -13.20 -18.93 4.38
C ARG A 28 -13.08 -19.72 3.07
N ASN A 29 -12.05 -19.40 2.28
CA ASN A 29 -11.76 -20.04 1.00
C ASN A 29 -12.90 -19.89 -0.04
N LEU A 30 -13.52 -18.71 -0.11
CA LEU A 30 -14.58 -18.37 -1.06
C LEU A 30 -15.85 -19.26 -1.00
N SER A 31 -16.13 -19.87 0.15
CA SER A 31 -17.26 -20.82 0.33
C SER A 31 -18.66 -20.26 0.01
N HIS A 32 -18.88 -18.95 0.13
CA HIS A 32 -20.15 -18.28 -0.15
C HIS A 32 -20.00 -17.11 -1.12
N PHE A 33 -19.12 -17.25 -2.10
CA PHE A 33 -18.75 -16.15 -2.99
C PHE A 33 -19.74 -16.03 -4.16
N ASP A 34 -20.61 -15.02 -4.11
CA ASP A 34 -21.56 -14.71 -5.18
C ASP A 34 -20.85 -14.06 -6.39
N ALA A 35 -21.39 -14.25 -7.60
CA ALA A 35 -20.89 -13.69 -8.85
C ALA A 35 -20.79 -12.15 -8.81
N ALA A 36 -21.70 -11.48 -8.09
CA ALA A 36 -21.60 -10.03 -7.91
C ALA A 36 -20.31 -9.62 -7.17
N LEU A 37 -19.93 -10.36 -6.12
CA LEU A 37 -18.73 -10.11 -5.34
C LEU A 37 -17.45 -10.33 -6.15
N VAL A 38 -17.47 -11.25 -7.12
CA VAL A 38 -16.33 -11.53 -8.00
C VAL A 38 -15.86 -10.27 -8.72
N ALA A 39 -16.79 -9.54 -9.35
CA ALA A 39 -16.48 -8.30 -10.04
C ALA A 39 -15.88 -7.25 -9.09
N TYR A 40 -16.43 -7.11 -7.88
CA TYR A 40 -15.89 -6.19 -6.88
C TYR A 40 -14.49 -6.58 -6.42
N THR A 41 -14.22 -7.86 -6.19
CA THR A 41 -12.87 -8.31 -5.80
C THR A 41 -11.83 -8.01 -6.87
N PHE A 42 -12.13 -8.28 -8.14
CA PHE A 42 -11.20 -7.95 -9.22
C PHE A 42 -11.00 -6.43 -9.33
N ALA A 43 -12.07 -5.64 -9.25
CA ALA A 43 -11.98 -4.18 -9.26
C ALA A 43 -11.09 -3.66 -8.13
N VAL A 44 -11.27 -4.18 -6.90
CA VAL A 44 -10.48 -3.78 -5.73
C VAL A 44 -9.02 -4.23 -5.85
N LEU A 45 -8.74 -5.44 -6.36
CA LEU A 45 -7.37 -5.89 -6.61
C LEU A 45 -6.65 -4.99 -7.64
N PHE A 46 -7.30 -4.66 -8.75
CA PHE A 46 -6.76 -3.74 -9.75
C PHE A 46 -6.56 -2.32 -9.19
N ALA A 47 -7.54 -1.81 -8.44
CA ALA A 47 -7.43 -0.52 -7.78
C ALA A 47 -6.26 -0.48 -6.79
N THR A 48 -6.05 -1.55 -6.03
CA THR A 48 -4.95 -1.68 -5.07
C THR A 48 -3.60 -1.66 -5.78
N PHE A 49 -3.48 -2.40 -6.89
CA PHE A 49 -2.28 -2.38 -7.72
C PHE A 49 -1.99 -0.96 -8.24
N GLY A 50 -2.98 -0.35 -8.91
CA GLY A 50 -2.82 0.96 -9.55
C GLY A 50 -2.53 2.07 -8.56
N LEU A 51 -3.21 2.08 -7.41
CA LEU A 51 -3.00 3.05 -6.34
C LEU A 51 -1.61 2.89 -5.75
N THR A 52 -1.21 1.67 -5.42
CA THR A 52 0.12 1.40 -4.83
C THR A 52 1.24 1.76 -5.81
N TYR A 53 1.12 1.37 -7.08
CA TYR A 53 2.10 1.72 -8.12
C TYR A 53 2.24 3.25 -8.26
N ARG A 54 1.10 3.96 -8.38
CA ARG A 54 1.10 5.42 -8.52
C ARG A 54 1.70 6.10 -7.31
N TYR A 55 1.36 5.63 -6.10
CA TYR A 55 1.90 6.15 -4.86
C TYR A 55 3.41 5.90 -4.75
N ALA A 56 3.86 4.69 -5.07
CA ALA A 56 5.27 4.32 -5.06
C ALA A 56 6.09 5.12 -6.09
N MET A 57 5.53 5.40 -7.28
CA MET A 57 6.18 6.28 -8.27
C MET A 57 6.26 7.73 -7.78
N TRP A 58 5.20 8.23 -7.12
CA TRP A 58 5.20 9.59 -6.56
C TRP A 58 6.25 9.74 -5.44
N LEU A 59 6.40 8.73 -4.59
CA LEU A 59 7.33 8.73 -3.47
C LEU A 59 8.80 8.74 -3.88
N GLN A 60 9.10 8.25 -5.08
CA GLN A 60 10.45 8.17 -5.61
C GLN A 60 10.96 9.49 -6.21
N ARG A 61 10.08 10.49 -6.41
CA ARG A 61 10.51 11.80 -6.90
C ARG A 61 11.41 12.48 -5.84
N PRO A 62 12.52 13.13 -6.25
CA PRO A 62 13.49 13.70 -5.31
C PRO A 62 12.90 14.61 -4.22
N PRO A 63 11.97 15.55 -4.50
CA PRO A 63 11.41 16.40 -3.45
C PRO A 63 10.53 15.62 -2.46
N THR A 64 9.69 14.71 -2.93
CA THR A 64 8.76 13.93 -2.09
C THR A 64 9.49 12.88 -1.24
N ALA A 65 10.55 12.26 -1.79
CA ALA A 65 11.37 11.30 -1.07
C ALA A 65 12.04 11.91 0.18
N ILE A 66 12.39 13.20 0.13
CA ILE A 66 12.98 13.92 1.27
C ILE A 66 11.94 14.13 2.36
N TYR A 67 10.74 14.62 2.01
CA TYR A 67 9.65 14.81 2.97
C TYR A 67 9.24 13.49 3.62
N TRP A 68 9.14 12.41 2.84
CA TRP A 68 8.83 11.08 3.36
C TRP A 68 9.87 10.61 4.38
N LYS A 69 11.17 10.70 4.05
CA LYS A 69 12.26 10.32 4.97
C LYS A 69 12.24 11.18 6.23
N ARG A 70 12.06 12.50 6.10
CA ARG A 70 11.98 13.42 7.24
C ARG A 70 10.76 13.14 8.11
N GLY A 71 9.60 12.84 7.52
CA GLY A 71 8.38 12.45 8.24
C GLY A 71 8.63 11.23 9.12
N TRP A 72 9.25 10.19 8.57
CA TRP A 72 9.64 9.01 9.36
C TRP A 72 10.71 9.31 10.42
N GLN A 73 11.70 10.16 10.13
CA GLN A 73 12.70 10.57 11.11
C GLN A 73 12.08 11.33 12.30
N VAL A 74 11.10 12.19 12.04
CA VAL A 74 10.36 12.91 13.09
C VAL A 74 9.48 11.95 13.89
N PHE A 75 8.78 11.04 13.21
CA PHE A 75 7.94 10.03 13.86
C PHE A 75 8.74 9.09 14.78
N PHE A 76 9.93 8.65 14.35
CA PHE A 76 10.76 7.71 15.10
C PHE A 76 11.78 8.36 16.05
N ARG A 77 11.81 9.69 16.18
CA ARG A 77 12.73 10.39 17.08
C ARG A 77 12.46 9.97 18.54
N ARG A 78 13.47 9.41 19.22
CA ARG A 78 13.40 8.99 20.63
C ARG A 78 12.94 10.17 21.50
N GLY A 79 11.89 9.97 22.30
CA GLY A 79 11.33 10.97 23.22
C GLY A 79 10.05 11.68 22.75
N ALA A 80 9.67 11.59 21.46
CA ALA A 80 8.49 12.27 20.92
C ALA A 80 7.34 11.33 20.51
N ARG A 81 7.52 10.00 20.57
CA ARG A 81 6.52 9.01 20.11
C ARG A 81 5.15 9.17 20.79
N GLY A 82 5.11 9.41 22.11
CA GLY A 82 3.85 9.61 22.83
C GLY A 82 3.20 10.98 22.54
N ARG A 83 4.00 12.04 22.46
CA ARG A 83 3.51 13.42 22.22
C ARG A 83 3.01 13.61 20.79
N ASN A 84 3.64 12.97 19.81
CA ASN A 84 3.23 13.02 18.41
C ASN A 84 1.95 12.22 18.10
N LEU A 85 1.58 11.25 18.95
CA LEU A 85 0.32 10.51 18.82
C LEU A 85 -0.89 11.29 19.37
N VAL A 86 -0.66 12.20 20.32
CA VAL A 86 -1.72 13.01 20.96
C VAL A 86 -1.89 14.38 20.30
N ALA A 87 -0.85 14.89 19.64
CA ALA A 87 -0.86 16.19 18.95
C ALA A 87 -1.23 16.11 17.45
N TRP A 88 -1.75 14.96 17.00
CA TRP A 88 -2.28 14.74 15.65
C TRP A 88 -3.81 14.78 15.70
#